data_AF-A0A7X4YP32-F1
#
_entry.id   AF-A0A7X4YP32-F1
#
_cell.length_a   1.000
_cell.length_b   1.000
_cell.length_c   1.000
_cell.angle_alpha   90.00
_cell.angle_beta   90.00
_cell.angle_gamma   90.00
#
_symmetry.space_group_name_H-M   'P 1'
#
loop_
_entity.id
_entity.type
_entity.pdbx_description
1 polymer ?
#
loop_
_entity_poly.entity_id
_entity_poly.type
_entity_poly.pdbx_seq_one_letter_code
_entity_poly.pdbx_strand_id
1 'polypeptide(L)'
;MKAIRGIDVEHIKSHFKAAYEHQEGLVSLAAIDNPFPYNPLIDGLDLLIIIVTERENPAKGTEHISFDGERVQIRTVTPATLEQWTRGGENRSIIQWLARGDILLDRDNYLANLRDGLLSFPPVLRSQKELVEFGGFIRTYLQAKQDLQDNNLLDAYSNILAALNHWAHIAFIEKGVHPELGIWRQMRRFNPGIYKLYEELTVSPETLEKRVQLVLLACEFSVMSKMKSSCGLLLSILESREEPWSIMELQQHSMLSELHMDLSLLLQKLVKRGYVREVAYMPTAGDMEVLELRYH
;
A
#
# COMPACT_ATOMS: atom_id res chain seq x y z
N MET A 1 15.07 -28.72 -16.05
CA MET A 1 14.11 -28.55 -17.16
C MET A 1 13.05 -27.54 -16.75
N LYS A 2 13.14 -26.29 -17.17
CA LYS A 2 12.09 -25.27 -17.04
C LYS A 2 12.35 -24.16 -18.07
N ALA A 3 11.92 -24.40 -19.30
CA ALA A 3 11.95 -23.46 -20.41
C ALA A 3 10.86 -23.86 -21.42
N ILE A 4 9.60 -23.95 -20.98
CA ILE A 4 8.44 -24.26 -21.87
C ILE A 4 7.18 -23.41 -21.53
N ARG A 5 7.06 -22.80 -20.35
CA ARG A 5 5.79 -22.14 -19.94
C ARG A 5 5.38 -20.87 -20.71
N GLY A 6 6.29 -20.21 -21.42
CA GLY A 6 5.94 -18.99 -22.16
C GLY A 6 5.05 -19.23 -23.38
N ILE A 7 5.02 -20.46 -23.92
CA ILE A 7 4.20 -20.81 -25.08
C ILE A 7 2.74 -21.13 -24.68
N ASP A 8 2.51 -21.47 -23.40
CA ASP A 8 1.23 -22.01 -22.93
C ASP A 8 0.13 -20.95 -22.73
N VAL A 9 0.47 -19.68 -22.53
CA VAL A 9 -0.56 -18.64 -22.25
C VAL A 9 -0.86 -17.71 -23.44
N GLU A 10 -0.01 -17.68 -24.46
CA GLU A 10 -0.16 -16.76 -25.60
C GLU A 10 -1.41 -17.04 -26.44
N HIS A 11 -1.77 -18.32 -26.58
CA HIS A 11 -3.01 -18.70 -27.28
C HIS A 11 -4.25 -18.26 -26.49
N ILE A 12 -4.19 -18.29 -25.15
CA ILE A 12 -5.23 -17.81 -24.25
C ILE A 12 -5.38 -16.29 -24.39
N LYS A 13 -4.26 -15.54 -24.34
CA LYS A 13 -4.27 -14.08 -24.58
C LYS A 13 -4.90 -13.73 -25.93
N SER A 14 -4.54 -14.47 -26.98
CA SER A 14 -5.10 -14.30 -28.33
C SER A 14 -6.60 -14.57 -28.38
N HIS A 15 -7.07 -15.62 -27.68
CA HIS A 15 -8.50 -15.92 -27.55
C HIS A 15 -9.27 -14.77 -26.89
N PHE A 16 -8.80 -14.27 -25.75
CA PHE A 16 -9.45 -13.15 -25.07
C PHE A 16 -9.41 -11.87 -25.90
N LYS A 17 -8.29 -11.59 -26.58
CA LYS A 17 -8.19 -10.44 -27.48
C LYS A 17 -9.28 -10.51 -28.56
N ALA A 18 -9.39 -11.64 -29.27
CA ALA A 18 -10.39 -11.83 -30.32
C ALA A 18 -11.83 -11.75 -29.81
N ALA A 19 -12.11 -12.33 -28.63
CA ALA A 19 -13.45 -12.32 -28.02
C ALA A 19 -13.93 -10.90 -27.64
N TYR A 20 -13.00 -10.01 -27.29
CA TYR A 20 -13.31 -8.67 -26.79
C TYR A 20 -13.05 -7.54 -27.80
N GLU A 21 -12.34 -7.79 -28.90
CA GLU A 21 -11.95 -6.79 -29.92
C GLU A 21 -13.13 -5.93 -30.41
N HIS A 22 -14.29 -6.56 -30.61
CA HIS A 22 -15.50 -5.90 -31.11
C HIS A 22 -16.59 -5.71 -30.03
N GLN A 23 -16.28 -5.95 -28.76
CA GLN A 23 -17.28 -5.79 -27.69
C GLN A 23 -17.56 -4.31 -27.44
N GLU A 24 -18.83 -3.90 -27.54
CA GLU A 24 -19.25 -2.55 -27.14
C GLU A 24 -19.02 -2.31 -25.64
N GLY A 25 -18.59 -1.09 -25.30
CA GLY A 25 -18.31 -0.70 -23.92
C GLY A 25 -17.03 -1.28 -23.30
N LEU A 26 -16.23 -2.06 -24.04
CA LEU A 26 -14.85 -2.36 -23.62
C LEU A 26 -14.03 -1.07 -23.63
N VAL A 27 -13.29 -0.81 -22.57
CA VAL A 27 -12.29 0.26 -22.50
C VAL A 27 -10.91 -0.33 -22.77
N SER A 28 -10.55 -1.40 -22.08
CA SER A 28 -9.23 -2.02 -22.23
C SER A 28 -9.19 -3.48 -21.73
N LEU A 29 -8.17 -4.20 -22.16
CA LEU A 29 -7.90 -5.59 -21.82
C LEU A 29 -6.41 -5.75 -21.54
N ALA A 30 -6.06 -6.30 -20.38
CA ALA A 30 -4.68 -6.62 -20.03
C ALA A 30 -4.55 -8.06 -19.52
N ALA A 31 -3.37 -8.63 -19.75
CA ALA A 31 -3.00 -9.97 -19.30
C ALA A 31 -1.73 -9.90 -18.44
N ILE A 32 -1.73 -10.64 -17.34
CA ILE A 32 -0.60 -10.71 -16.40
C ILE A 32 -0.25 -12.17 -16.19
N ASP A 33 0.93 -12.55 -16.67
CA ASP A 33 1.44 -13.91 -16.55
C ASP A 33 2.00 -14.17 -15.16
N ASN A 34 1.92 -15.42 -14.70
CA ASN A 34 2.67 -15.88 -13.53
C ASN A 34 3.85 -16.78 -13.92
N PRO A 35 5.03 -16.20 -14.21
CA PRO A 35 6.19 -17.01 -14.58
C PRO A 35 6.75 -17.84 -13.41
N PHE A 36 6.28 -17.63 -12.17
CA PHE A 36 6.88 -18.21 -10.96
C PHE A 36 5.86 -18.98 -10.10
N PRO A 37 6.15 -20.24 -9.74
CA PRO A 37 5.18 -21.14 -9.10
C PRO A 37 4.76 -20.74 -7.67
N TYR A 38 5.55 -19.91 -6.97
CA TYR A 38 5.27 -19.47 -5.60
C TYR A 38 5.01 -17.97 -5.51
N ASN A 39 4.81 -17.29 -6.64
CA ASN A 39 4.55 -15.87 -6.63
C ASN A 39 3.05 -15.64 -6.38
N PRO A 40 2.68 -15.00 -5.25
CA PRO A 40 1.28 -14.71 -4.94
C PRO A 40 0.72 -13.56 -5.77
N LEU A 41 1.48 -13.00 -6.73
CA LEU A 41 1.08 -11.87 -7.56
C LEU A 41 -0.33 -12.03 -8.13
N ILE A 42 -0.67 -13.22 -8.61
CA ILE A 42 -2.01 -13.55 -9.11
C ILE A 42 -2.59 -14.78 -8.39
N ASP A 43 -2.43 -14.82 -7.07
CA ASP A 43 -3.05 -15.84 -6.21
C ASP A 43 -2.68 -17.30 -6.55
N GLY A 44 -1.50 -17.50 -7.15
CA GLY A 44 -1.03 -18.82 -7.57
C GLY A 44 -1.72 -19.38 -8.82
N LEU A 45 -2.49 -18.56 -9.54
CA LEU A 45 -3.05 -18.85 -10.86
C LEU A 45 -1.99 -18.65 -11.94
N ASP A 46 -2.30 -19.13 -13.14
CA ASP A 46 -1.35 -19.18 -14.25
C ASP A 46 -1.41 -17.91 -15.10
N LEU A 47 -2.60 -17.31 -15.22
CA LEU A 47 -2.86 -16.04 -15.93
C LEU A 47 -3.93 -15.20 -15.22
N LEU A 48 -3.75 -13.87 -15.18
CA LEU A 48 -4.78 -12.92 -14.79
C LEU A 48 -5.17 -12.07 -16.01
N ILE A 49 -6.46 -12.02 -16.32
CA ILE A 49 -7.06 -11.13 -17.31
C ILE A 49 -7.79 -10.01 -16.58
N ILE A 50 -7.43 -8.77 -16.87
CA ILE A 50 -8.13 -7.57 -16.40
C ILE A 50 -8.92 -7.01 -17.57
N ILE A 51 -10.23 -6.89 -17.37
CA ILE A 51 -11.17 -6.35 -18.37
C ILE A 51 -11.72 -5.06 -17.80
N VAL A 52 -11.47 -3.94 -18.46
CA VAL A 52 -12.03 -2.65 -18.08
C VAL A 52 -13.18 -2.32 -19.01
N THR A 53 -14.36 -2.08 -18.46
CA THR A 53 -15.58 -1.75 -19.22
C THR A 53 -16.24 -0.48 -18.70
N GLU A 54 -16.93 0.26 -19.57
CA GLU A 54 -17.59 1.52 -19.22
C GLU A 54 -18.68 1.37 -18.16
N ARG A 55 -19.36 0.23 -18.14
CA ARG A 55 -20.50 -0.02 -17.25
C ARG A 55 -20.18 -1.14 -16.28
N GLU A 56 -20.61 -0.94 -15.02
CA GLU A 56 -20.64 -2.03 -14.06
C GLU A 56 -21.62 -3.10 -14.53
N ASN A 57 -21.19 -4.35 -14.44
CA ASN A 57 -22.08 -5.49 -14.56
C ASN A 57 -22.05 -6.23 -13.23
N PRO A 58 -23.10 -6.13 -12.39
CA PRO A 58 -23.14 -6.79 -11.09
C PRO A 58 -22.96 -8.31 -11.15
N ALA A 59 -23.22 -8.93 -12.31
CA ALA A 59 -23.01 -10.35 -12.55
C ALA A 59 -21.56 -10.72 -12.91
N LYS A 60 -20.68 -9.74 -13.16
CA LYS A 60 -19.27 -9.93 -13.50
C LYS A 60 -18.39 -9.27 -12.45
N GLY A 61 -17.64 -10.09 -11.73
CA GLY A 61 -16.70 -9.66 -10.70
C GLY A 61 -15.35 -10.33 -10.89
N THR A 62 -14.92 -11.09 -9.88
CA THR A 62 -13.78 -12.00 -10.02
C THR A 62 -14.28 -13.37 -10.43
N GLU A 63 -13.77 -13.90 -11.53
CA GLU A 63 -14.09 -15.23 -12.05
C GLU A 63 -12.82 -16.07 -12.12
N HIS A 64 -12.93 -17.37 -11.85
CA HIS A 64 -11.86 -18.35 -12.05
C HIS A 64 -12.32 -19.36 -13.09
N ILE A 65 -11.53 -19.53 -14.14
CA ILE A 65 -11.82 -20.49 -15.21
C ILE A 65 -10.62 -21.41 -15.43
N SER A 66 -10.89 -22.55 -16.09
CA SER A 66 -9.84 -23.35 -16.71
C SER A 66 -9.94 -23.21 -18.22
N PHE A 67 -8.84 -22.90 -18.88
CA PHE A 67 -8.73 -22.78 -20.33
C PHE A 67 -7.51 -23.59 -20.78
N ASP A 68 -7.74 -24.62 -21.59
CA ASP A 68 -6.69 -25.55 -22.07
C ASP A 68 -5.79 -26.13 -20.97
N GLY A 69 -6.36 -26.31 -19.76
CA GLY A 69 -5.66 -26.85 -18.59
C GLY A 69 -4.97 -25.80 -17.73
N GLU A 70 -4.86 -24.56 -18.19
CA GLU A 70 -4.33 -23.42 -17.43
C GLU A 70 -5.44 -22.79 -16.57
N ARG A 71 -5.08 -22.29 -15.38
CA ARG A 71 -6.02 -21.63 -14.46
C ARG A 71 -5.94 -20.13 -14.65
N VAL A 72 -7.06 -19.53 -15.05
CA VAL A 72 -7.14 -18.10 -15.40
C VAL A 72 -8.06 -17.38 -14.41
N GLN A 73 -7.57 -16.28 -13.83
CA GLN A 73 -8.41 -15.31 -13.13
C GLN A 73 -8.89 -14.26 -14.12
N ILE A 74 -10.17 -13.90 -14.07
CA ILE A 74 -10.71 -12.76 -14.80
C ILE A 74 -11.22 -11.76 -13.76
N ARG A 75 -10.84 -10.49 -13.91
CA ARG A 75 -11.40 -9.38 -13.14
C ARG A 75 -12.00 -8.36 -14.10
N THR A 76 -13.32 -8.23 -14.06
CA THR A 76 -14.03 -7.18 -14.80
C THR A 76 -14.27 -5.99 -13.89
N VAL A 77 -13.86 -4.79 -14.31
CA VAL A 77 -13.93 -3.55 -13.52
C VAL A 77 -14.30 -2.35 -14.38
N THR A 78 -14.73 -1.27 -13.74
CA THR A 78 -14.83 0.04 -14.39
C THR A 78 -13.53 0.83 -14.25
N PRO A 79 -13.34 1.89 -15.06
CA PRO A 79 -12.25 2.84 -14.84
C PRO A 79 -12.19 3.38 -13.41
N ALA A 80 -13.34 3.76 -12.83
CA ALA A 80 -13.41 4.29 -11.48
C ALA A 80 -12.95 3.27 -10.42
N THR A 81 -13.39 2.02 -10.53
CA THR A 81 -12.95 0.93 -9.64
C THR A 81 -11.46 0.67 -9.77
N LEU A 82 -10.93 0.64 -10.99
CA LEU A 82 -9.50 0.41 -11.24
C LEU A 82 -8.64 1.53 -10.67
N GLU A 83 -9.04 2.79 -10.88
CA GLU A 83 -8.35 3.96 -10.32
C GLU A 83 -8.41 4.01 -8.79
N GLN A 84 -9.51 3.55 -8.17
CA GLN A 84 -9.58 3.38 -6.72
C GLN A 84 -8.56 2.35 -6.23
N TRP A 85 -8.40 1.22 -6.93
CA TRP A 85 -7.42 0.20 -6.54
C TRP A 85 -5.99 0.73 -6.55
N THR A 86 -5.67 1.64 -7.47
CA THR A 86 -4.31 2.19 -7.59
C THR A 86 -3.99 3.22 -6.50
N ARG A 87 -5.00 3.91 -5.96
CA ARG A 87 -4.87 4.80 -4.80
C ARG A 87 -4.79 4.03 -3.47
N GLY A 88 -5.57 2.97 -3.33
CA GLY A 88 -5.72 2.21 -2.09
C GLY A 88 -4.46 1.46 -1.61
N GLY A 89 -4.43 1.13 -0.31
CA GLY A 89 -3.38 0.34 0.33
C GLY A 89 -3.55 -1.18 0.22
N GLU A 90 -4.76 -1.66 -0.07
CA GLU A 90 -5.15 -3.06 0.07
C GLU A 90 -4.68 -3.96 -1.08
N ASN A 91 -4.61 -3.44 -2.32
CA ASN A 91 -4.15 -4.22 -3.46
C ASN A 91 -2.72 -3.85 -3.86
N ARG A 92 -1.73 -4.25 -3.04
CA ARG A 92 -0.30 -4.02 -3.31
C ARG A 92 0.17 -4.61 -4.65
N SER A 93 -0.56 -5.57 -5.20
CA SER A 93 -0.26 -6.23 -6.45
C SER A 93 -0.65 -5.41 -7.69
N ILE A 94 -1.61 -4.46 -7.59
CA ILE A 94 -2.13 -3.73 -8.76
C ILE A 94 -1.04 -2.96 -9.51
N ILE A 95 -0.12 -2.32 -8.79
CA ILE A 95 0.99 -1.58 -9.39
C ILE A 95 1.86 -2.55 -10.20
N GLN A 96 2.10 -3.75 -9.69
CA GLN A 96 2.90 -4.76 -10.38
C GLN A 96 2.14 -5.38 -11.56
N TRP A 97 0.82 -5.57 -11.45
CA TRP A 97 -0.01 -6.00 -12.57
C TRP A 97 0.06 -5.01 -13.71
N LEU A 98 -0.14 -3.72 -13.41
CA LEU A 98 -0.13 -2.68 -14.43
C LEU A 98 1.27 -2.43 -14.99
N ALA A 99 2.32 -2.52 -14.17
CA ALA A 99 3.70 -2.33 -14.60
C ALA A 99 4.23 -3.46 -15.50
N ARG A 100 3.81 -4.71 -15.24
CA ARG A 100 4.35 -5.91 -15.92
C ARG A 100 3.40 -6.54 -16.94
N GLY A 101 2.11 -6.22 -16.86
CA GLY A 101 1.09 -6.83 -17.71
C GLY A 101 1.23 -6.44 -19.18
N ASP A 102 0.79 -7.33 -20.05
CA ASP A 102 0.64 -7.05 -21.46
C ASP A 102 -0.71 -6.38 -21.71
N ILE A 103 -0.70 -5.21 -22.34
CA ILE A 103 -1.92 -4.55 -22.79
C ILE A 103 -2.32 -5.19 -24.12
N LEU A 104 -3.43 -5.92 -24.13
CA LEU A 104 -3.91 -6.65 -25.30
C LEU A 104 -4.81 -5.78 -26.20
N LEU A 105 -5.63 -4.93 -25.58
CA LEU A 105 -6.51 -3.94 -26.22
C LEU A 105 -6.56 -2.69 -25.33
N ASP A 106 -6.55 -1.50 -25.91
CA ASP A 106 -6.63 -0.24 -25.16
C ASP A 106 -7.29 0.86 -26.00
N ARG A 107 -8.54 1.19 -25.69
CA ARG A 107 -9.24 2.30 -26.34
C ARG A 107 -8.77 3.60 -25.70
N ASP A 108 -8.47 4.59 -26.53
CA ASP A 108 -8.00 5.91 -26.12
C ASP A 108 -6.75 5.90 -25.23
N ASN A 109 -5.95 4.83 -25.28
CA ASN A 109 -4.75 4.61 -24.45
C ASN A 109 -5.03 4.68 -22.94
N TYR A 110 -6.21 4.28 -22.48
CA TYR A 110 -6.59 4.36 -21.07
C TYR A 110 -5.60 3.65 -20.12
N LEU A 111 -5.30 2.37 -20.34
CA LEU A 111 -4.37 1.63 -19.48
C LEU A 111 -2.93 2.08 -19.65
N ALA A 112 -2.51 2.45 -20.86
CA ALA A 112 -1.19 3.01 -21.09
C ALA A 112 -0.99 4.31 -20.28
N ASN A 113 -1.95 5.23 -20.35
CA ASN A 113 -1.92 6.48 -19.58
C ASN A 113 -1.98 6.23 -18.07
N LEU A 114 -2.81 5.28 -17.61
CA LEU A 114 -2.87 4.90 -16.20
C LEU A 114 -1.54 4.31 -15.73
N ARG A 115 -0.93 3.42 -16.52
CA ARG A 115 0.39 2.83 -16.25
C ARG A 115 1.46 3.91 -16.15
N ASP A 116 1.53 4.82 -17.11
CA ASP A 116 2.52 5.89 -17.13
C ASP A 116 2.33 6.83 -15.93
N GLY A 117 1.09 7.19 -15.63
CA GLY A 117 0.74 7.97 -14.44
C GLY A 117 1.21 7.30 -13.15
N LEU A 118 1.02 5.99 -13.02
CA LEU A 118 1.51 5.25 -11.84
C LEU A 118 3.02 5.17 -11.78
N LEU A 119 3.68 4.78 -12.87
CA LEU A 119 5.14 4.63 -12.92
C LEU A 119 5.88 5.96 -12.71
N SER A 120 5.24 7.10 -13.02
CA SER A 120 5.78 8.43 -12.73
C SER A 120 5.85 8.75 -11.23
N PHE A 121 5.18 7.96 -10.39
CA PHE A 121 5.03 8.13 -8.94
C PHE A 121 4.76 9.57 -8.49
N PRO A 122 3.59 10.14 -8.83
CA PRO A 122 3.32 11.56 -8.64
C PRO A 122 3.33 11.95 -7.16
N PRO A 123 3.61 13.23 -6.82
CA PRO A 123 3.75 13.70 -5.44
C PRO A 123 2.57 13.33 -4.53
N VAL A 124 1.33 13.47 -5.01
CA VAL A 124 0.13 13.13 -4.24
C VAL A 124 0.12 11.66 -3.83
N LEU A 125 0.37 10.76 -4.77
CA LEU A 125 0.42 9.32 -4.51
C LEU A 125 1.59 8.98 -3.56
N ARG A 126 2.73 9.66 -3.70
CA ARG A 126 3.86 9.53 -2.77
C ARG A 126 3.46 9.90 -1.35
N SER A 127 2.83 11.06 -1.15
CA SER A 127 2.42 11.51 0.17
C SER A 127 1.35 10.62 0.81
N GLN A 128 0.42 10.06 0.02
CA GLN A 128 -0.54 9.07 0.50
C GLN A 128 0.15 7.78 0.96
N LYS A 129 1.05 7.23 0.12
CA LYS A 129 1.80 6.01 0.48
C LYS A 129 2.72 6.24 1.67
N GLU A 130 3.39 7.39 1.75
CA GLU A 130 4.24 7.75 2.89
C GLU A 130 3.43 7.79 4.18
N LEU A 131 2.26 8.43 4.18
CA LEU A 131 1.38 8.51 5.33
C LEU A 131 0.91 7.12 5.80
N VAL A 132 0.53 6.24 4.86
CA VAL A 132 0.13 4.85 5.16
C VAL A 132 1.28 4.05 5.78
N GLU A 133 2.46 4.10 5.16
CA GLU A 133 3.64 3.36 5.65
C GLU A 133 4.11 3.90 7.01
N PHE A 134 4.02 5.21 7.22
CA PHE A 134 4.35 5.83 8.51
C PHE A 134 3.34 5.47 9.61
N GLY A 135 2.06 5.37 9.29
CA GLY A 135 1.04 4.85 10.21
C GLY A 135 1.30 3.40 10.63
N GLY A 136 1.64 2.54 9.66
CA GLY A 136 2.05 1.15 9.92
C GLY A 136 3.32 1.06 10.76
N PHE A 137 4.34 1.87 10.43
CA PHE A 137 5.56 2.00 11.20
C PHE A 137 5.27 2.38 12.66
N ILE A 138 4.52 3.45 12.92
CA ILE A 138 4.23 3.90 14.29
C ILE A 138 3.55 2.80 15.10
N ARG A 139 2.54 2.13 14.53
CA ARG A 139 1.82 1.06 15.24
C ARG A 139 2.76 -0.06 15.68
N THR A 140 3.48 -0.63 14.72
CA THR A 140 4.41 -1.75 14.95
C THR A 140 5.58 -1.35 15.84
N TYR A 141 6.12 -0.14 15.66
CA TYR A 141 7.18 0.42 16.50
C TYR A 141 6.77 0.55 17.97
N LEU A 142 5.59 1.11 18.24
CA LEU A 142 5.08 1.26 19.60
C LEU A 142 4.74 -0.08 20.24
N GLN A 143 4.15 -1.00 19.47
CA GLN A 143 3.86 -2.34 19.96
C GLN A 143 5.15 -3.06 20.35
N ALA A 144 6.21 -2.97 19.52
CA ALA A 144 7.52 -3.52 19.85
C ALA A 144 8.11 -2.94 21.14
N LYS A 145 7.93 -1.62 21.40
CA LYS A 145 8.36 -1.00 22.67
C LYS A 145 7.58 -1.57 23.86
N GLN A 146 6.26 -1.71 23.72
CA GLN A 146 5.40 -2.23 24.79
C GLN A 146 5.74 -3.69 25.09
N ASP A 147 5.81 -4.53 24.05
CA ASP A 147 6.15 -5.95 24.19
C ASP A 147 7.52 -6.16 24.84
N LEU A 148 8.50 -5.31 24.50
CA LEU A 148 9.82 -5.34 25.14
C LEU A 148 9.75 -4.97 26.63
N GLN A 149 8.94 -3.97 27.00
CA GLN A 149 8.72 -3.59 28.42
C GLN A 149 8.04 -4.71 29.21
N ASP A 150 7.10 -5.41 28.57
CA ASP A 150 6.36 -6.52 29.15
C ASP A 150 7.15 -7.85 29.10
N ASN A 151 8.39 -7.83 28.61
CA ASN A 151 9.27 -8.99 28.45
C ASN A 151 8.74 -10.07 27.48
N ASN A 152 7.84 -9.68 26.56
CA ASN A 152 7.33 -10.49 25.46
C ASN A 152 8.28 -10.41 24.25
N LEU A 153 9.48 -10.97 24.39
CA LEU A 153 10.59 -10.74 23.45
C LEU A 153 10.32 -11.19 22.00
N LEU A 154 9.55 -12.26 21.80
CA LEU A 154 9.23 -12.78 20.45
C LEU A 154 8.22 -11.88 19.73
N ASP A 155 7.26 -11.31 20.45
CA ASP A 155 6.31 -10.33 19.92
C ASP A 155 7.04 -9.02 19.62
N ALA A 156 7.91 -8.57 20.53
CA ALA A 156 8.75 -7.39 20.32
C ALA A 156 9.62 -7.53 19.05
N TYR A 157 10.21 -8.70 18.83
CA TYR A 157 10.96 -9.02 17.62
C TYR A 157 10.09 -8.97 16.35
N SER A 158 8.91 -9.57 16.38
CA SER A 158 8.00 -9.62 15.24
C SER A 158 7.53 -8.22 14.85
N ASN A 159 7.18 -7.40 15.85
CA ASN A 159 6.73 -6.03 15.66
C ASN A 159 7.87 -5.11 15.19
N ILE A 160 9.08 -5.22 15.73
CA ILE A 160 10.20 -4.38 15.26
C ILE A 160 10.66 -4.74 13.85
N LEU A 161 10.56 -6.01 13.47
CA LEU A 161 10.81 -6.47 12.11
C LEU A 161 9.80 -5.86 11.13
N ALA A 162 8.52 -5.82 11.50
CA ALA A 162 7.48 -5.16 10.71
C ALA A 162 7.72 -3.64 10.61
N ALA A 163 8.14 -2.98 11.70
CA ALA A 163 8.51 -1.56 11.70
C ALA A 163 9.69 -1.28 10.76
N LEU A 164 10.72 -2.13 10.76
CA LEU A 164 11.84 -2.04 9.80
C LEU A 164 11.38 -2.15 8.35
N ASN A 165 10.40 -3.01 8.06
CA ASN A 165 9.85 -3.13 6.71
C ASN A 165 9.12 -1.86 6.28
N HIS A 166 8.30 -1.25 7.15
CA HIS A 166 7.69 0.05 6.88
C HIS A 166 8.72 1.15 6.68
N TRP A 167 9.78 1.19 7.51
CA TRP A 167 10.87 2.15 7.33
C TRP A 167 11.57 1.98 5.97
N ALA A 168 11.80 0.74 5.54
CA ALA A 168 12.35 0.47 4.22
C ALA A 168 11.47 1.04 3.09
N HIS A 169 10.14 0.90 3.20
CA HIS A 169 9.21 1.49 2.24
C HIS A 169 9.25 3.03 2.25
N ILE A 170 9.23 3.65 3.44
CA ILE A 170 9.34 5.11 3.59
C ILE A 170 10.61 5.62 2.90
N ALA A 171 11.74 4.95 3.09
CA ALA A 171 13.01 5.34 2.47
C ALA A 171 12.97 5.30 0.93
N PHE A 172 12.26 4.34 0.33
CA PHE A 172 12.04 4.32 -1.12
C PHE A 172 11.13 5.47 -1.58
N ILE A 173 10.01 5.69 -0.89
CA ILE A 173 9.02 6.71 -1.22
C ILE A 173 9.64 8.12 -1.17
N GLU A 174 10.47 8.39 -0.15
CA GLU A 174 11.23 9.65 -0.01
C GLU A 174 12.12 9.95 -1.23
N LYS A 175 12.55 8.92 -1.98
CA LYS A 175 13.35 9.05 -3.21
C LYS A 175 12.53 8.93 -4.49
N GLY A 176 11.21 8.86 -4.38
CA GLY A 176 10.30 8.71 -5.51
C GLY A 176 10.37 7.33 -6.16
N VAL A 177 10.72 6.30 -5.39
CA VAL A 177 10.77 4.90 -5.86
C VAL A 177 9.62 4.12 -5.25
N HIS A 178 8.88 3.37 -6.06
CA HIS A 178 7.84 2.48 -5.56
C HIS A 178 8.45 1.34 -4.73
N PRO A 179 7.93 1.05 -3.52
CA PRO A 179 8.28 -0.17 -2.81
C PRO A 179 7.75 -1.40 -3.57
N GLU A 180 8.64 -2.16 -4.22
CA GLU A 180 8.31 -3.41 -4.93
C GLU A 180 8.63 -4.67 -4.11
N LEU A 181 8.23 -5.86 -4.60
CA LEU A 181 8.70 -7.14 -4.02
C LEU A 181 10.24 -7.23 -3.97
N GLY A 182 10.75 -7.98 -2.99
CA GLY A 182 12.19 -8.18 -2.82
C GLY A 182 12.93 -6.95 -2.28
N ILE A 183 12.23 -6.15 -1.48
CA ILE A 183 12.66 -4.90 -0.82
C ILE A 183 14.07 -5.02 -0.25
N TRP A 184 14.36 -6.05 0.54
CA TRP A 184 15.65 -6.21 1.24
C TRP A 184 16.84 -6.38 0.30
N ARG A 185 16.66 -7.05 -0.85
CA ARG A 185 17.70 -7.18 -1.87
C ARG A 185 18.04 -5.83 -2.48
N GLN A 186 17.03 -5.00 -2.73
CA GLN A 186 17.20 -3.65 -3.24
C GLN A 186 17.81 -2.74 -2.16
N MET A 187 17.35 -2.88 -0.92
CA MET A 187 17.76 -2.06 0.22
C MET A 187 19.25 -2.16 0.50
N ARG A 188 19.86 -3.34 0.31
CA ARG A 188 21.31 -3.53 0.44
C ARG A 188 22.15 -2.55 -0.40
N ARG A 189 21.66 -2.17 -1.59
CA ARG A 189 22.31 -1.17 -2.46
C ARG A 189 21.77 0.24 -2.24
N PHE A 190 20.48 0.35 -2.00
CA PHE A 190 19.77 1.63 -1.92
C PHE A 190 20.05 2.38 -0.59
N ASN A 191 19.92 1.69 0.54
CA ASN A 191 20.30 2.21 1.85
C ASN A 191 20.91 1.07 2.71
N PRO A 192 22.25 0.90 2.63
CA PRO A 192 22.95 -0.15 3.35
C PRO A 192 22.78 -0.07 4.87
N GLY A 193 22.51 1.11 5.44
CA GLY A 193 22.28 1.30 6.87
C GLY A 193 21.01 0.62 7.35
N ILE A 194 19.89 0.80 6.63
CA ILE A 194 18.62 0.11 6.94
C ILE A 194 18.78 -1.40 6.77
N TYR A 195 19.45 -1.84 5.70
CA TYR A 195 19.75 -3.27 5.50
C TYR A 195 20.60 -3.84 6.65
N LYS A 196 21.59 -3.09 7.13
CA LYS A 196 22.44 -3.52 8.24
C LYS A 196 21.67 -3.67 9.55
N LEU A 197 20.67 -2.82 9.82
CA LEU A 197 19.81 -2.98 10.99
C LEU A 197 18.98 -4.28 10.93
N TYR A 198 18.48 -4.66 9.75
CA TYR A 198 17.83 -5.95 9.55
C TYR A 198 18.80 -7.12 9.80
N GLU A 199 20.04 -7.01 9.30
CA GLU A 199 21.09 -7.99 9.56
C GLU A 199 21.41 -8.10 11.07
N GLU A 200 21.62 -6.98 11.76
CA GLU A 200 21.88 -6.98 13.20
C GLU A 200 20.70 -7.55 14.01
N LEU A 201 19.45 -7.28 13.60
CA LEU A 201 18.27 -7.86 14.24
C LEU A 201 18.25 -9.39 14.13
N THR A 202 18.67 -9.93 12.99
CA THR A 202 18.48 -11.35 12.64
C THR A 202 19.68 -12.23 13.02
N VAL A 203 20.90 -11.79 12.72
CA VAL A 203 22.10 -12.63 12.78
C VAL A 203 23.15 -12.18 13.80
N SER A 204 22.96 -11.04 14.47
CA SER A 204 23.91 -10.58 15.49
C SER A 204 24.05 -11.58 16.65
N PRO A 205 25.25 -11.77 17.23
CA PRO A 205 25.48 -12.69 18.36
C PRO A 205 24.92 -12.19 19.69
N GLU A 206 24.44 -10.95 19.76
CA GLU A 206 23.82 -10.39 20.96
C GLU A 206 22.48 -11.06 21.32
N THR A 207 22.03 -10.88 22.56
CA THR A 207 20.72 -11.38 22.99
C THR A 207 19.59 -10.79 22.14
N LEU A 208 18.48 -11.52 21.99
CA LEU A 208 17.30 -11.03 21.24
C LEU A 208 16.84 -9.66 21.75
N GLU A 209 16.80 -9.48 23.08
CA GLU A 209 16.45 -8.22 23.73
C GLU A 209 17.33 -7.05 23.25
N LYS A 210 18.66 -7.21 23.29
CA LYS A 210 19.60 -6.16 22.84
C LYS A 210 19.47 -5.86 21.36
N ARG A 211 19.25 -6.89 20.53
CA ARG A 211 19.03 -6.72 19.08
C ARG A 211 17.77 -5.91 18.80
N VAL A 212 16.68 -6.20 19.50
CA VAL A 212 15.44 -5.41 19.42
C VAL A 212 15.66 -3.97 19.92
N GLN A 213 16.33 -3.79 21.06
CA GLN A 213 16.66 -2.47 21.62
C GLN A 213 17.48 -1.61 20.64
N LEU A 214 18.48 -2.19 19.99
CA LEU A 214 19.32 -1.51 19.00
C LEU A 214 18.47 -0.95 17.85
N VAL A 215 17.58 -1.78 17.28
CA VAL A 215 16.73 -1.35 16.17
C VAL A 215 15.71 -0.32 16.63
N LEU A 216 15.10 -0.50 17.80
CA LEU A 216 14.18 0.48 18.38
C LEU A 216 14.83 1.85 18.56
N LEU A 217 16.10 1.89 18.98
CA LEU A 217 16.86 3.11 19.12
C LEU A 217 17.10 3.78 17.76
N ALA A 218 17.51 3.01 16.75
CA ALA A 218 17.71 3.51 15.39
C ALA A 218 16.41 4.07 14.78
N CYS A 219 15.28 3.39 15.01
CA CYS A 219 13.94 3.83 14.59
C CYS A 219 13.52 5.15 15.26
N GLU A 220 13.79 5.33 16.55
CA GLU A 220 13.50 6.59 17.27
C GLU A 220 14.28 7.76 16.64
N PHE A 221 15.57 7.61 16.36
CA PHE A 221 16.37 8.71 15.80
C PHE A 221 16.12 8.97 14.32
N SER A 222 15.82 7.93 13.53
CA SER A 222 15.79 8.06 12.07
C SER A 222 14.40 8.28 11.50
N VAL A 223 13.38 7.69 12.11
CA VAL A 223 12.01 7.69 11.57
C VAL A 223 11.11 8.61 12.39
N MET A 224 11.16 8.52 13.72
CA MET A 224 10.33 9.38 14.58
C MET A 224 10.72 10.86 14.46
N SER A 225 12.00 11.16 14.17
CA SER A 225 12.46 12.53 13.88
C SER A 225 11.85 13.13 12.61
N LYS A 226 11.37 12.29 11.67
CA LYS A 226 10.70 12.69 10.43
C LYS A 226 9.17 12.69 10.51
N MET A 227 8.61 12.51 11.71
CA MET A 227 7.16 12.42 11.89
C MET A 227 6.38 13.55 11.21
N LYS A 228 6.85 14.80 11.35
CA LYS A 228 6.16 15.94 10.74
C LYS A 228 6.13 15.85 9.21
N SER A 229 7.26 15.51 8.58
CA SER A 229 7.33 15.40 7.12
C SER A 229 6.52 14.22 6.60
N SER A 230 6.58 13.06 7.27
CA SER A 230 5.84 11.87 6.83
C SER A 230 4.33 11.95 7.05
N CYS A 231 3.88 12.84 7.94
CA CYS A 231 2.48 13.21 8.09
C CYS A 231 2.08 14.45 7.29
N GLY A 232 2.90 14.91 6.34
CA GLY A 232 2.66 16.17 5.61
C GLY A 232 1.30 16.25 4.92
N LEU A 233 0.81 15.15 4.36
CA LEU A 233 -0.55 15.08 3.78
C LEU A 233 -1.62 15.36 4.84
N LEU A 234 -1.58 14.67 5.97
CA LEU A 234 -2.56 14.85 7.05
C LEU A 234 -2.50 16.27 7.62
N LEU A 235 -1.30 16.81 7.83
CA LEU A 235 -1.13 18.19 8.30
C LEU A 235 -1.70 19.20 7.30
N SER A 236 -1.46 19.02 6.00
CA SER A 236 -2.00 19.90 4.97
C SER A 236 -3.54 19.89 4.90
N ILE A 237 -4.16 18.74 5.24
CA ILE A 237 -5.63 18.62 5.34
C ILE A 237 -6.14 19.35 6.58
N LEU A 238 -5.48 19.18 7.73
CA LEU A 238 -5.84 19.88 8.96
C LEU A 238 -5.77 21.41 8.78
N GLU A 239 -4.72 21.88 8.09
CA GLU A 239 -4.48 23.29 7.78
C GLU A 239 -5.39 23.84 6.65
N SER A 240 -6.20 23.00 5.99
CA SER A 240 -6.95 23.42 4.80
C SER A 240 -8.19 24.25 5.10
N ARG A 241 -8.61 24.34 6.37
CA ARG A 241 -9.73 25.17 6.84
C ARG A 241 -9.45 25.67 8.26
N GLU A 242 -10.18 26.71 8.69
CA GLU A 242 -10.01 27.29 10.02
C GLU A 242 -10.70 26.45 11.12
N GLU A 243 -11.77 25.71 10.77
CA GLU A 243 -12.51 24.91 11.73
C GLU A 243 -11.81 23.57 12.03
N PRO A 244 -11.78 23.14 13.31
CA PRO A 244 -11.12 21.90 13.68
C PRO A 244 -11.87 20.69 13.09
N TRP A 245 -11.11 19.66 12.72
CA TRP A 245 -11.61 18.43 12.11
C TRP A 245 -11.98 17.38 13.14
N SER A 246 -13.16 16.79 13.01
CA SER A 246 -13.44 15.52 13.70
C SER A 246 -12.73 14.36 13.03
N ILE A 247 -12.55 13.26 13.77
CA ILE A 247 -12.00 12.03 13.20
C ILE A 247 -12.88 11.49 12.06
N MET A 248 -14.20 11.63 12.18
CA MET A 248 -15.16 11.15 11.18
C MET A 248 -15.02 11.95 9.87
N GLU A 249 -14.87 13.27 9.96
CA GLU A 249 -14.63 14.12 8.78
C GLU A 249 -13.32 13.74 8.09
N LEU A 250 -12.25 13.50 8.86
CA LEU A 250 -10.96 13.07 8.30
C LEU A 250 -11.05 11.70 7.62
N GLN A 251 -11.77 10.75 8.21
CA GLN A 251 -12.00 9.43 7.62
C GLN A 251 -12.79 9.49 6.30
N GLN A 252 -13.63 10.50 6.13
CA GLN A 252 -14.41 10.71 4.91
C GLN A 252 -13.71 11.61 3.89
N HIS A 253 -12.59 12.23 4.25
CA HIS A 253 -11.86 13.10 3.37
C HIS A 253 -11.36 12.33 2.13
N SER A 254 -11.57 12.88 0.93
CA SER A 254 -11.30 12.20 -0.35
C SER A 254 -9.87 11.69 -0.51
N MET A 255 -8.91 12.37 0.11
CA MET A 255 -7.49 11.99 0.09
C MET A 255 -7.12 10.87 1.08
N LEU A 256 -8.00 10.54 2.02
CA LEU A 256 -7.74 9.62 3.15
C LEU A 256 -8.67 8.41 3.18
N SER A 257 -9.91 8.54 2.69
CA SER A 257 -10.97 7.54 2.83
C SER A 257 -10.60 6.14 2.28
N GLU A 258 -9.83 6.10 1.19
CA GLU A 258 -9.38 4.87 0.53
C GLU A 258 -8.07 4.31 1.13
N LEU A 259 -7.46 4.98 2.11
CA LEU A 259 -6.17 4.55 2.70
C LEU A 259 -6.35 3.51 3.82
N HIS A 260 -7.58 3.33 4.32
CA HIS A 260 -7.94 2.35 5.38
C HIS A 260 -6.97 2.33 6.57
N MET A 261 -6.56 3.51 7.00
CA MET A 261 -5.57 3.69 8.05
C MET A 261 -6.20 4.06 9.40
N ASP A 262 -5.56 3.66 10.50
CA ASP A 262 -5.97 4.11 11.84
C ASP A 262 -5.41 5.52 12.11
N LEU A 263 -6.25 6.52 11.86
CA LEU A 263 -5.94 7.94 12.09
C LEU A 263 -5.81 8.29 13.58
N SER A 264 -6.53 7.59 14.46
CA SER A 264 -6.58 7.91 15.90
C SER A 264 -5.19 7.83 16.52
N LEU A 265 -4.46 6.74 16.25
CA LEU A 265 -3.11 6.57 16.78
C LEU A 265 -2.15 7.66 16.28
N LEU A 266 -2.25 8.03 15.00
CA LEU A 266 -1.42 9.06 14.39
C LEU A 266 -1.69 10.43 14.98
N LEU A 267 -2.96 10.84 15.05
CA LEU A 267 -3.36 12.12 15.62
C LEU A 267 -2.90 12.24 17.07
N GLN A 268 -3.10 11.21 17.89
CA GLN A 268 -2.63 11.21 19.28
C GLN A 268 -1.10 11.36 19.39
N LYS A 269 -0.34 10.80 18.45
CA LYS A 269 1.12 10.99 18.41
C LYS A 269 1.52 12.39 17.96
N LEU A 270 0.83 12.95 16.97
CA LEU A 270 1.06 14.32 16.51
C LEU A 270 0.73 15.34 17.60
N VAL A 271 -0.36 15.15 18.34
CA VAL A 271 -0.74 15.97 19.50
C VAL A 271 0.34 15.91 20.58
N LYS A 272 0.78 14.71 20.97
CA LYS A 272 1.85 14.55 21.98
C LYS A 272 3.19 15.17 21.57
N ARG A 273 3.46 15.29 20.26
CA ARG A 273 4.65 15.95 19.72
C ARG A 273 4.45 17.46 19.50
N GLY A 274 3.25 17.99 19.74
CA GLY A 274 2.91 19.40 19.55
C GLY A 274 2.78 19.83 18.09
N TYR A 275 2.59 18.88 17.16
CA TYR A 275 2.38 19.18 15.73
C TYR A 275 0.91 19.44 15.38
N VAL A 276 -0.01 18.93 16.19
CA VAL A 276 -1.46 19.10 16.05
C VAL A 276 -2.01 19.52 17.40
N ARG A 277 -2.97 20.43 17.39
CA ARG A 277 -3.73 20.86 18.56
C ARG A 277 -5.02 20.07 18.64
N GLU A 278 -5.26 19.48 19.80
CA GLU A 278 -6.56 18.89 20.14
C GLU A 278 -7.41 19.94 20.84
N VAL A 279 -8.67 20.07 20.41
CA VAL A 279 -9.64 21.01 20.98
C VAL A 279 -10.92 20.27 21.35
N ALA A 280 -11.49 20.62 22.50
CA ALA A 280 -12.80 20.13 22.91
C ALA A 280 -13.88 20.96 22.20
N TYR A 281 -14.76 20.27 21.48
CA TYR A 281 -15.84 20.86 20.71
C TYR A 281 -17.18 20.45 21.33
N MET A 282 -18.03 21.43 21.60
CA MET A 282 -19.36 21.17 22.16
C MET A 282 -20.32 20.78 21.03
N PRO A 283 -20.94 19.58 21.07
CA PRO A 283 -21.90 19.19 20.05
C PRO A 283 -23.10 20.15 20.02
N THR A 284 -23.63 20.43 18.83
CA THR A 284 -24.86 21.23 18.68
C THR A 284 -26.14 20.44 18.96
N ALA A 285 -26.04 19.10 19.01
CA ALA A 285 -27.13 18.19 19.37
C ALA A 285 -26.55 16.92 20.02
N GLY A 286 -27.28 16.34 20.98
CA GLY A 286 -26.86 15.14 21.71
C GLY A 286 -26.59 15.42 23.19
N ASP A 287 -25.77 14.57 23.80
CA ASP A 287 -25.38 14.70 25.20
C ASP A 287 -24.42 15.88 25.39
N MET A 288 -24.90 16.96 26.01
CA MET A 288 -24.14 18.18 26.24
C MET A 288 -23.04 18.02 27.30
N GLU A 289 -23.00 16.90 28.02
CA GLU A 289 -21.91 16.55 28.94
C GLU A 289 -20.71 15.90 28.22
N VAL A 290 -20.88 15.48 26.95
CA VAL A 290 -19.83 14.84 26.17
C VAL A 290 -19.25 15.83 25.16
N LEU A 291 -17.98 16.18 25.35
CA LEU A 291 -17.24 17.01 24.39
C LEU A 291 -16.59 16.13 23.32
N GLU A 292 -16.80 16.48 22.06
CA GLU A 292 -16.12 15.84 20.93
C GLU A 292 -14.69 16.39 20.84
N LEU A 293 -13.69 15.51 20.67
CA LEU A 293 -12.32 15.93 20.40
C LEU A 293 -12.13 16.17 18.90
N ARG A 294 -11.65 17.37 18.56
CA ARG A 294 -11.33 17.75 17.18
C ARG A 294 -9.90 18.24 17.07
N TYR A 295 -9.38 18.27 15.85
CA TYR A 295 -7.96 18.43 15.55
C TYR A 295 -7.73 19.61 14.61
N HIS A 296 -6.70 20.40 14.89
CA HIS A 296 -6.26 21.55 14.09
C HIS A 296 -4.74 21.66 14.12
#